data_AF-A0A6H1WZ26-F1
#
_entry.id   AF-A0A6H1WZ26-F1
#
_cell.length_a   1.000
_cell.length_b   1.000
_cell.length_c   1.000
_cell.angle_alpha   90.00
_cell.angle_beta   90.00
_cell.angle_gamma   90.00
#
_symmetry.space_group_name_H-M   'P 1'
#
loop_
_entity.id
_entity.type
_entity.pdbx_description
1 polymer ?
#
loop_
_entity_poly.entity_id
_entity_poly.type
_entity_poly.pdbx_seq_one_letter_code
_entity_poly.pdbx_strand_id
1 'polypeptide(L)'
;MSKNYQWLAILILIPMLLFTFIVTVKTQSYSNNPTKIIYNYYNFKNQKDLNSISNLLYNQDELSKIELQLSSLDEINILSVKEDNNSSILNLYYRSNKNLDDIHEVKVYKVIYNATYNNQSQNIYKDGKYETWCFLIKENNSNEWLLDVCDS
;
A
#
# COMPACT_ATOMS: atom_id res chain seq x y z
N MET A 1 -17.42 13.40 49.27
CA MET A 1 -17.54 13.69 47.82
C MET A 1 -18.05 12.43 47.14
N SER A 2 -19.18 12.52 46.45
CA SER A 2 -20.08 11.40 46.22
C SER A 2 -19.57 10.41 45.17
N LYS A 3 -19.70 9.11 45.49
CA LYS A 3 -19.48 7.96 44.59
C LYS A 3 -20.14 8.16 43.22
N ASN A 4 -21.22 8.93 43.18
CA ASN A 4 -22.01 9.23 41.98
C ASN A 4 -21.24 10.13 40.99
N TYR A 5 -20.46 11.11 41.47
CA TYR A 5 -19.63 11.94 40.59
C TYR A 5 -18.46 11.16 39.99
N GLN A 6 -17.89 10.21 40.75
CA GLN A 6 -16.85 9.31 40.23
C GLN A 6 -17.40 8.39 39.14
N TRP A 7 -18.60 7.85 39.32
CA TRP A 7 -19.23 6.97 38.34
C TRP A 7 -19.64 7.71 37.06
N LEU A 8 -20.15 8.94 37.19
CA LEU A 8 -20.42 9.83 36.05
C LEU A 8 -19.15 10.22 35.30
N ALA A 9 -18.05 10.49 36.02
CA ALA A 9 -16.76 10.79 35.40
C ALA A 9 -16.24 9.59 34.57
N ILE A 10 -16.36 8.37 35.10
CA ILE A 10 -15.94 7.14 34.40
C ILE A 10 -16.79 6.90 33.14
N LEU A 11 -18.09 7.15 33.20
CA LEU A 11 -19.02 7.02 32.07
C LEU A 11 -18.70 7.98 30.91
N ILE A 12 -18.08 9.13 31.18
CA ILE A 12 -17.70 10.10 30.16
C ILE A 12 -16.26 9.85 29.67
N LEU A 13 -15.34 9.49 30.58
CA LEU A 13 -13.93 9.29 30.26
C LEU A 13 -13.70 8.07 29.35
N ILE A 14 -14.39 6.94 29.60
CA ILE A 14 -14.17 5.72 28.83
C ILE A 14 -14.56 5.90 27.34
N PRO A 15 -15.76 6.41 26.99
CA PRO A 15 -16.11 6.67 25.60
C PRO A 15 -15.20 7.70 24.94
N MET A 16 -14.77 8.72 25.69
CA MET A 16 -13.88 9.75 25.16
C MET A 16 -12.49 9.19 24.87
N LEU A 17 -11.96 8.31 25.71
CA LEU A 17 -10.71 7.58 25.48
C LEU A 17 -10.83 6.59 24.31
N LEU A 18 -11.95 5.90 24.19
CA LEU A 18 -12.20 4.99 23.06
C LEU A 18 -12.34 5.76 21.75
N PHE A 19 -13.00 6.92 21.78
CA PHE A 19 -13.14 7.78 20.60
C PHE A 19 -11.79 8.39 20.19
N THR A 20 -11.01 8.91 21.14
CA THR A 20 -9.66 9.41 20.83
C THR A 20 -8.76 8.28 20.34
N PHE A 21 -8.83 7.08 20.92
CA PHE A 21 -8.07 5.93 20.44
C PHE A 21 -8.46 5.52 19.01
N ILE A 22 -9.76 5.44 18.68
CA ILE A 22 -10.21 5.12 17.32
C ILE A 22 -9.78 6.19 16.32
N VAL A 23 -9.91 7.48 16.69
CA VAL A 23 -9.46 8.59 15.85
C VAL A 23 -7.95 8.55 15.67
N THR A 24 -7.16 8.37 16.72
CA THR A 24 -5.69 8.28 16.68
C THR A 24 -5.18 7.07 15.90
N VAL A 25 -5.84 5.91 15.98
CA VAL A 25 -5.48 4.72 15.19
C VAL A 25 -5.80 4.91 13.71
N LYS A 26 -6.86 5.66 13.38
CA LYS A 26 -7.16 6.05 11.99
C LYS A 26 -6.27 7.19 11.48
N THR A 27 -5.77 8.07 12.36
CA THR A 27 -4.91 9.21 11.99
C THR A 27 -3.42 8.96 12.15
N GLN A 28 -3.00 7.79 12.67
CA GLN A 28 -1.68 7.27 12.40
C GLN A 28 -1.62 6.98 10.91
N SER A 29 -1.18 8.00 10.18
CA SER A 29 -0.74 7.93 8.81
C SER A 29 -0.09 6.57 8.59
N TYR A 30 -0.55 5.86 7.57
CA TYR A 30 -0.06 4.55 7.16
C TYR A 30 1.46 4.54 6.83
N SER A 31 2.15 5.66 7.04
CA SER A 31 3.40 6.08 6.43
C SER A 31 4.70 5.59 7.06
N ASN A 32 4.72 4.85 8.18
CA ASN A 32 6.02 4.51 8.80
C ASN A 32 6.46 3.05 8.66
N ASN A 33 5.62 2.16 8.12
CA ASN A 33 6.05 0.78 7.81
C ASN A 33 5.98 0.54 6.30
N PRO A 34 7.14 0.51 5.61
CA PRO A 34 7.20 0.32 4.16
C PRO A 34 6.45 -0.94 3.71
N THR A 35 6.66 -2.06 4.40
CA THR A 35 6.01 -3.33 4.08
C THR A 35 4.48 -3.26 4.18
N LYS A 36 3.94 -2.46 5.11
CA LYS A 36 2.48 -2.30 5.27
C LYS A 36 1.84 -1.65 4.04
N ILE A 37 2.54 -0.74 3.36
CA ILE A 37 2.04 -0.08 2.16
C ILE A 37 1.83 -1.08 1.03
N ILE A 38 2.74 -2.05 0.89
CA ILE A 38 2.60 -3.14 -0.08
C ILE A 38 1.35 -3.96 0.22
N TYR A 39 1.16 -4.41 1.47
CA TYR A 39 -0.05 -5.15 1.85
C TYR A 39 -1.34 -4.35 1.62
N ASN A 40 -1.33 -3.06 1.95
CA ASN A 40 -2.46 -2.16 1.71
C ASN A 40 -2.77 -2.06 0.21
N TYR A 41 -1.76 -1.89 -0.64
CA TYR A 41 -1.93 -1.81 -2.09
C TYR A 41 -2.69 -3.02 -2.64
N TYR A 42 -2.26 -4.24 -2.34
CA TYR A 42 -2.97 -5.45 -2.79
C TYR A 42 -4.35 -5.61 -2.15
N ASN A 43 -4.53 -5.20 -0.90
CA ASN A 43 -5.86 -5.19 -0.28
C ASN A 43 -6.80 -4.20 -1.00
N PHE A 44 -6.32 -3.02 -1.39
CA PHE A 44 -7.11 -2.07 -2.18
C PHE A 44 -7.40 -2.59 -3.59
N LYS A 45 -6.50 -3.37 -4.20
CA LYS A 45 -6.78 -4.08 -5.46
C LYS A 45 -7.95 -5.05 -5.30
N ASN A 46 -7.95 -5.87 -4.25
CA ASN A 46 -9.08 -6.78 -3.95
C ASN A 46 -10.39 -6.04 -3.69
N GLN A 47 -10.33 -4.86 -3.07
CA GLN A 47 -11.50 -4.00 -2.83
C GLN A 47 -11.91 -3.17 -4.05
N LYS A 48 -11.11 -3.18 -5.12
CA LYS A 48 -11.26 -2.32 -6.30
C LYS A 48 -11.29 -0.82 -5.95
N ASP A 49 -10.58 -0.43 -4.90
CA ASP A 49 -10.51 0.95 -4.41
C ASP A 49 -9.40 1.75 -5.11
N LEU A 50 -9.72 2.26 -6.30
CA LEU A 50 -8.80 3.05 -7.13
C LEU A 50 -8.32 4.33 -6.45
N ASN A 51 -9.15 4.98 -5.62
CA ASN A 51 -8.78 6.22 -4.94
C ASN A 51 -7.67 5.96 -3.92
N SER A 52 -7.83 4.91 -3.12
CA SER A 52 -6.81 4.51 -2.16
C SER A 52 -5.52 4.03 -2.84
N ILE A 53 -5.63 3.36 -3.99
CA ILE A 53 -4.46 2.99 -4.80
C ILE A 53 -3.73 4.23 -5.32
N SER A 54 -4.45 5.17 -5.96
CA SER A 54 -3.85 6.39 -6.51
C SER A 54 -3.08 7.18 -5.45
N ASN A 55 -3.60 7.28 -4.22
CA ASN A 55 -2.90 7.94 -3.12
C ASN A 55 -1.61 7.25 -2.64
N LEU A 56 -1.44 5.95 -2.94
CA LEU A 56 -0.22 5.22 -2.61
C LEU A 56 0.83 5.30 -3.72
N LEU A 57 0.45 5.62 -4.96
CA LEU A 57 1.36 5.53 -6.11
C LEU A 57 2.29 6.73 -6.20
N TYR A 58 3.57 6.45 -6.42
CA TYR A 58 4.56 7.46 -6.81
C TYR A 58 4.28 7.97 -8.23
N ASN A 59 4.08 7.05 -9.17
CA ASN A 59 3.78 7.38 -10.56
C ASN A 59 2.29 7.13 -10.86
N GLN A 60 1.56 8.20 -11.18
CA GLN A 60 0.14 8.14 -11.50
C GLN A 60 -0.14 7.61 -12.92
N ASP A 61 0.86 7.57 -13.81
CA ASP A 61 0.70 7.09 -15.18
C ASP A 61 0.30 5.60 -15.24
N GLU A 62 0.63 4.82 -14.21
CA GLU A 62 0.28 3.40 -14.10
C GLU A 62 -1.19 3.17 -13.69
N LEU A 63 -1.89 4.20 -13.21
CA LEU A 63 -3.25 4.07 -12.67
C LEU A 63 -4.24 3.50 -13.70
N SER A 64 -4.12 3.92 -14.97
CA SER A 64 -5.00 3.44 -16.05
C SER A 64 -4.81 1.95 -16.33
N LYS A 65 -3.58 1.43 -16.25
CA LYS A 65 -3.30 0.00 -16.43
C LYS A 65 -3.80 -0.81 -15.25
N ILE A 66 -3.64 -0.27 -14.03
CA ILE A 66 -4.17 -0.89 -12.82
C ILE A 66 -5.70 -0.97 -12.90
N GLU A 67 -6.39 0.11 -13.26
CA GLU A 67 -7.84 0.11 -13.45
C GLU A 67 -8.31 -0.96 -14.44
N LEU A 68 -7.63 -1.07 -15.59
CA LEU A 68 -7.92 -2.12 -16.56
C LEU A 68 -7.77 -3.51 -15.96
N GLN A 69 -6.70 -3.77 -15.20
CA GLN A 69 -6.49 -5.04 -14.50
C GLN A 69 -7.62 -5.32 -13.49
N LEU A 70 -8.00 -4.33 -12.67
CA LEU A 70 -9.02 -4.45 -11.63
C LEU A 70 -10.41 -4.80 -12.18
N SER A 71 -10.71 -4.39 -13.41
CA SER A 71 -11.98 -4.73 -14.07
C SER A 71 -12.18 -6.25 -14.19
N SER A 72 -11.07 -6.98 -14.33
CA SER A 72 -11.05 -8.42 -14.54
C SER A 72 -10.55 -9.21 -13.32
N LEU A 73 -9.96 -8.54 -12.34
CA LEU A 73 -9.44 -9.15 -11.13
C LEU A 73 -10.57 -9.59 -10.19
N ASP A 74 -10.53 -10.84 -9.77
CA ASP A 74 -11.42 -11.38 -8.74
C ASP A 74 -10.73 -11.35 -7.37
N GLU A 75 -9.50 -11.88 -7.27
CA GLU A 75 -8.78 -11.92 -6.00
C GLU A 75 -7.26 -11.96 -6.20
N ILE A 76 -6.52 -11.33 -5.28
CA ILE A 76 -5.08 -11.49 -5.07
C ILE A 76 -4.81 -11.98 -3.66
N ASN A 77 -4.01 -13.04 -3.55
CA ASN A 77 -3.49 -13.52 -2.28
C ASN A 77 -1.96 -13.41 -2.24
N ILE A 78 -1.44 -12.59 -1.34
CA ILE A 78 0.01 -12.45 -1.13
C ILE A 78 0.56 -13.71 -0.48
N LEU A 79 1.58 -14.30 -1.10
CA LEU A 79 2.32 -15.45 -0.57
C LEU A 79 3.57 -15.02 0.20
N SER A 80 4.25 -13.96 -0.25
CA SER A 80 5.48 -13.48 0.38
C SER A 80 5.77 -12.03 -0.01
N VAL A 81 6.25 -11.24 0.94
CA VAL A 81 6.88 -9.93 0.72
C VAL A 81 8.25 -9.97 1.39
N LYS A 82 9.32 -9.75 0.63
CA LYS A 82 10.70 -9.77 1.13
C LYS A 82 11.46 -8.56 0.62
N GLU A 83 12.18 -7.88 1.50
CA GLU A 83 13.10 -6.82 1.09
C GLU A 83 14.24 -7.42 0.25
N ASP A 84 14.53 -6.79 -0.88
CA ASP A 84 15.57 -7.18 -1.81
C ASP A 84 16.71 -6.15 -1.77
N ASN A 85 17.80 -6.51 -1.11
CA ASN A 85 18.97 -5.66 -0.95
C ASN A 85 19.95 -5.78 -2.14
N ASN A 86 19.53 -6.34 -3.27
CA ASN A 86 20.37 -6.44 -4.45
C ASN A 86 20.61 -5.07 -5.08
N SER A 87 21.83 -4.57 -4.91
CA SER A 87 22.28 -3.28 -5.45
C SER A 87 22.13 -3.17 -6.97
N SER A 88 22.15 -4.29 -7.71
CA SER A 88 21.96 -4.27 -9.16
C SER A 88 20.55 -3.84 -9.55
N ILE A 89 19.53 -4.33 -8.83
CA ILE A 89 18.12 -3.99 -9.10
C ILE A 89 17.87 -2.52 -8.76
N LEU A 90 18.38 -2.10 -7.59
CA LEU A 90 18.32 -0.71 -7.17
C LEU A 90 19.00 0.23 -8.19
N ASN A 91 20.19 -0.12 -8.67
CA ASN A 91 20.91 0.66 -9.69
C ASN A 91 20.16 0.71 -11.03
N LEU A 92 19.51 -0.38 -11.44
CA LEU A 92 18.68 -0.40 -12.65
C LEU A 92 17.49 0.55 -12.51
N TYR A 93 16.86 0.58 -11.33
CA TYR A 93 15.79 1.51 -11.03
C TYR A 93 16.25 2.97 -11.12
N TYR A 94 17.39 3.31 -10.48
CA TYR A 94 17.97 4.66 -10.56
C TYR A 94 18.33 5.09 -11.98
N ARG A 95 18.79 4.18 -12.84
CA ARG A 95 19.15 4.49 -14.23
C ARG A 95 17.94 4.70 -15.13
N SER A 96 16.85 3.99 -14.86
CA SER A 96 15.65 4.00 -15.69
C SER A 96 14.79 5.23 -15.41
N ASN A 97 14.86 5.78 -14.20
CA ASN A 97 14.11 6.96 -13.81
C ASN A 97 15.06 8.17 -13.72
N LYS A 98 14.92 9.11 -14.66
CA LYS A 98 15.86 10.26 -14.80
C LYS A 98 15.58 11.43 -13.85
N ASN A 99 14.46 11.41 -13.12
CA ASN A 99 14.01 12.49 -12.24
C ASN A 99 14.00 12.03 -10.78
N LEU A 100 15.16 11.66 -10.23
CA LEU A 100 15.27 11.20 -8.84
C LEU A 100 16.04 12.17 -7.94
N ASP A 101 16.24 13.40 -8.40
CA ASP A 101 16.99 14.43 -7.67
C ASP A 101 16.37 14.74 -6.29
N ASP A 102 15.06 14.50 -6.14
CA ASP A 102 14.31 14.70 -4.91
C ASP A 102 14.09 13.43 -4.08
N ILE A 103 14.75 12.30 -4.39
CA ILE A 103 14.59 11.06 -3.62
C ILE A 103 15.60 10.98 -2.49
N HIS A 104 15.09 10.75 -1.27
CA HIS A 104 15.90 10.51 -0.09
C HIS A 104 16.31 9.04 0.03
N GLU A 105 15.36 8.13 -0.15
CA GLU A 105 15.54 6.70 0.10
C GLU A 105 14.65 5.86 -0.83
N VAL A 106 15.18 4.75 -1.33
CA VAL A 106 14.42 3.74 -2.07
C VAL A 106 14.65 2.39 -1.43
N LYS A 107 13.57 1.65 -1.18
CA LYS A 107 13.61 0.24 -0.77
C LYS A 107 12.96 -0.63 -1.81
N VAL A 108 13.56 -1.77 -2.10
CA VAL A 108 13.05 -2.73 -3.07
C VAL A 108 12.46 -3.91 -2.33
N TYR A 109 11.27 -4.33 -2.73
CA TYR A 109 10.61 -5.52 -2.20
C TYR A 109 10.23 -6.44 -3.33
N LYS A 110 10.55 -7.72 -3.16
CA LYS A 110 10.07 -8.80 -4.00
C LYS A 110 8.76 -9.34 -3.44
N VAL A 111 7.70 -9.26 -4.24
CA VAL A 111 6.37 -9.74 -3.87
C VAL A 111 6.00 -10.93 -4.73
N ILE A 112 5.57 -12.00 -4.06
CA ILE A 112 5.04 -13.21 -4.70
C ILE A 112 3.59 -13.33 -4.29
N TYR A 113 2.68 -13.47 -5.25
CA TYR A 113 1.25 -13.55 -5.01
C TYR A 113 0.56 -14.50 -6.00
N ASN A 114 -0.61 -15.00 -5.64
CA ASN A 114 -1.52 -15.65 -6.57
C ASN A 114 -2.60 -14.64 -6.97
N ALA A 115 -2.97 -14.63 -8.24
CA ALA A 115 -4.10 -13.86 -8.74
C ALA A 115 -5.09 -14.77 -9.45
N THR A 116 -6.36 -14.47 -9.25
CA THR A 116 -7.49 -15.07 -9.95
C THR A 116 -8.24 -13.96 -10.66
N TYR A 117 -8.59 -14.21 -11.91
CA TYR A 117 -9.29 -13.30 -12.78
C TYR A 117 -10.54 -13.95 -13.35
N ASN A 118 -11.54 -13.14 -13.64
CA ASN A 118 -12.72 -13.65 -14.31
C ASN A 118 -12.38 -14.07 -15.75
N ASN A 119 -12.90 -15.23 -16.15
CA ASN A 119 -12.68 -15.86 -17.46
C ASN A 119 -13.56 -15.24 -18.57
N GLN A 120 -13.76 -13.92 -18.56
CA GLN A 120 -14.42 -13.27 -19.69
C GLN A 120 -13.50 -13.36 -20.92
N SER A 121 -14.09 -13.64 -22.08
CA SER A 121 -13.43 -14.16 -23.29
C SER A 121 -12.41 -13.22 -23.97
N GLN A 122 -12.04 -12.11 -23.35
CA GLN A 122 -11.06 -11.13 -23.84
C GLN A 122 -10.04 -10.71 -22.77
N ASN A 123 -9.95 -11.44 -21.66
CA ASN A 123 -9.00 -11.09 -20.61
C ASN A 123 -7.56 -11.44 -21.02
N ILE A 124 -6.67 -10.44 -20.99
CA ILE A 124 -5.23 -10.62 -21.22
C ILE A 124 -4.52 -11.19 -19.97
N TYR A 125 -5.15 -11.04 -18.81
CA TYR A 125 -4.66 -11.56 -17.54
C TYR A 125 -5.11 -13.00 -17.32
N LYS A 126 -4.28 -13.79 -16.62
CA LYS A 126 -4.50 -15.22 -16.42
C LYS A 126 -4.39 -15.57 -14.95
N ASP A 127 -5.11 -16.58 -14.53
CA ASP A 127 -4.92 -17.13 -13.20
C ASP A 127 -3.51 -17.67 -13.04
N GLY A 128 -2.92 -17.47 -11.87
CA GLY A 128 -1.64 -18.05 -11.57
C GLY A 128 -0.86 -17.35 -10.48
N LYS A 129 0.38 -17.83 -10.35
CA LYS A 129 1.36 -17.29 -9.42
C LYS A 129 2.23 -16.27 -10.14
N TYR A 130 2.32 -15.09 -9.56
CA TYR A 130 3.06 -13.94 -10.06
C TYR A 130 4.19 -13.55 -9.12
N GLU A 131 5.16 -12.87 -9.69
CA GLU A 131 6.31 -12.30 -9.01
C GLU A 131 6.54 -10.89 -9.56
N THR A 132 6.65 -9.92 -8.67
CA THR A 132 6.88 -8.51 -9.04
C THR A 132 7.85 -7.84 -8.08
N TRP A 133 8.50 -6.78 -8.54
CA TRP A 133 9.27 -5.87 -7.71
C TRP A 133 8.47 -4.61 -7.43
N CYS A 134 8.32 -4.31 -6.14
CA CYS A 134 7.76 -3.07 -5.64
C CYS A 134 8.89 -2.19 -5.12
N PHE A 135 8.91 -0.93 -5.55
CA PHE A 135 9.84 0.08 -5.09
C PHE A 135 9.09 1.02 -4.16
N LEU A 136 9.58 1.18 -2.95
CA LEU A 136 9.06 2.16 -2.00
C LEU A 136 10.00 3.34 -1.97
N ILE A 137 9.48 4.52 -2.27
CA ILE A 137 10.23 5.75 -2.48
C ILE A 137 9.85 6.71 -1.38
N LYS A 138 10.86 7.32 -0.79
CA LYS A 138 10.71 8.41 0.15
C LYS A 138 11.34 9.66 -0.46
N GLU A 139 10.53 10.66 -0.73
CA GLU A 139 11.00 11.96 -1.22
C GLU A 139 11.68 12.76 -0.11
N ASN A 140 12.56 13.67 -0.51
CA ASN A 140 13.22 14.63 0.36
C ASN A 140 12.16 15.47 1.08
N ASN A 141 12.32 15.61 2.40
CA ASN A 141 11.39 16.34 3.27
C ASN A 141 9.97 15.73 3.40
N SER A 142 9.72 14.55 2.83
CA SER A 142 8.50 13.77 3.10
C SER A 142 8.76 12.69 4.14
N ASN A 143 7.77 12.46 5.01
CA ASN A 143 7.77 11.30 5.92
C ASN A 143 6.98 10.13 5.35
N GLU A 144 6.41 10.28 4.15
CA GLU A 144 5.55 9.29 3.53
C GLU A 144 6.31 8.46 2.50
N TRP A 145 6.01 7.17 2.48
CA TRP A 145 6.50 6.24 1.48
C TRP A 145 5.46 6.13 0.38
N LEU A 146 5.90 6.34 -0.85
CA LEU A 146 5.11 6.13 -2.06
C LEU A 146 5.55 4.85 -2.75
N LEU A 147 4.62 4.21 -3.44
CA LEU A 147 4.80 2.93 -4.09
C LEU A 147 4.94 3.12 -5.60
N ASP A 148 6.04 2.62 -6.15
CA ASP A 148 6.22 2.47 -7.58
C ASP A 148 6.25 0.97 -7.90
N VAL A 149 5.31 0.53 -8.73
CA VAL A 149 5.06 -0.89 -8.98
C VAL A 149 5.37 -1.19 -10.44
N CYS A 150 6.22 -2.20 -10.67
CA CYS A 150 6.39 -2.79 -11.99
C CYS A 150 5.38 -3.93 -12.20
N ASP A 151 4.09 -3.65 -11.97
CA ASP A 151 3.01 -4.58 -12.31
C ASP A 151 2.82 -4.55 -13.84
N SER A 152 3.43 -5.50 -14.55
CA SER A 152 3.30 -5.68 -16.01
C SER A 152 2.45 -6.90 -16.35
#